data_AF-A0A7I7PF63-F1
#
_entry.id   AF-A0A7I7PF63-F1
#
_cell.length_a   1.000
_cell.length_b   1.000
_cell.length_c   1.000
_cell.angle_alpha   90.00
_cell.angle_beta   90.00
_cell.angle_gamma   90.00
#
_symmetry.space_group_name_H-M   'P 1'
#
loop_
_entity.id
_entity.type
_entity.pdbx_description
1 polymer ?
#
loop_
_entity_poly.entity_id
_entity_poly.type
_entity_poly.pdbx_seq_one_letter_code
_entity_poly.pdbx_strand_id
1 'polypeptide(L)'
;MSIPGWSLLVADVFIAETGADMSVFPTAAHLASWAGVVPGCDESAGRVKSGATRPGNRHLKAALGVAALSAARTKDTYYSIRYRRIAGRRRAAQSRRDKTAGMSIAGQIALVSIEHKMLTDAWNMLTNGAFYRDPGPDYYTRHQPGKAKARAIKQLESLGYKVTLEPPTQAA
;
A
#
# COMPACT_ATOMS: atom_id res chain seq x y z
N MET A 1 -17.60 -2.73 10.36
CA MET A 1 -16.91 -2.76 9.05
C MET A 1 -15.45 -2.37 9.27
N SER A 2 -14.52 -3.32 9.12
CA SER A 2 -13.22 -3.24 9.81
C SER A 2 -12.06 -2.65 8.99
N ILE A 3 -12.07 -2.71 7.65
CA ILE A 3 -10.95 -2.20 6.83
C ILE A 3 -11.20 -0.72 6.45
N PRO A 4 -10.28 0.21 6.76
CA PRO A 4 -10.41 1.61 6.35
C PRO A 4 -10.54 1.76 4.83
N GLY A 5 -11.51 2.58 4.39
CA GLY A 5 -11.77 2.84 2.97
C GLY A 5 -12.75 1.86 2.30
N TRP A 6 -13.12 0.75 2.95
CA TRP A 6 -14.14 -0.15 2.43
C TRP A 6 -15.54 0.41 2.73
N SER A 7 -16.32 0.67 1.68
CA SER A 7 -17.76 0.91 1.78
C SER A 7 -18.54 -0.39 1.62
N LEU A 8 -19.84 -0.36 1.93
CA LEU A 8 -20.77 -1.46 1.62
C LEU A 8 -20.65 -1.91 0.16
N LEU A 9 -20.68 -0.97 -0.78
CA LEU A 9 -20.54 -1.26 -2.20
C LEU A 9 -19.22 -1.95 -2.57
N VAL A 10 -18.11 -1.54 -1.95
CA VAL A 10 -16.81 -2.20 -2.19
C VAL A 10 -16.81 -3.62 -1.66
N ALA A 11 -17.42 -3.83 -0.48
CA ALA A 11 -17.56 -5.16 0.11
C ALA A 11 -18.46 -6.06 -0.75
N ASP A 12 -19.58 -5.54 -1.26
CA ASP A 12 -20.50 -6.26 -2.14
C ASP A 12 -19.82 -6.67 -3.45
N VAL A 13 -19.10 -5.75 -4.09
CA VAL A 13 -18.31 -6.07 -5.30
C VAL A 13 -17.23 -7.09 -4.97
N PHE A 14 -16.55 -6.97 -3.83
CA PHE A 14 -15.55 -7.94 -3.42
C PHE A 14 -16.16 -9.35 -3.30
N ILE A 15 -17.30 -9.48 -2.63
CA ILE A 15 -18.00 -10.76 -2.46
C ILE A 15 -18.50 -11.29 -3.81
N ALA A 16 -19.10 -10.44 -4.63
CA ALA A 16 -19.63 -10.83 -5.94
C ALA A 16 -18.54 -11.34 -6.90
N GLU A 17 -17.37 -10.69 -6.90
CA GLU A 17 -16.28 -11.06 -7.80
C GLU A 17 -15.45 -12.24 -7.28
N THR A 18 -15.31 -12.40 -5.96
CA THR A 18 -14.48 -13.47 -5.37
C THR A 18 -15.26 -14.70 -4.91
N GLY A 19 -16.58 -14.59 -4.75
CA GLY A 19 -17.44 -15.64 -4.19
C GLY A 19 -17.35 -15.80 -2.67
N ALA A 20 -16.61 -14.92 -1.97
CA ALA A 20 -16.31 -14.97 -0.52
C ALA A 20 -15.56 -16.21 0.00
N ASP A 21 -15.50 -17.30 -0.78
CA ASP A 21 -14.69 -18.47 -0.47
C ASP A 21 -13.21 -18.25 -0.85
N MET A 22 -12.37 -18.05 0.16
CA MET A 22 -10.93 -17.86 -0.05
C MET A 22 -10.17 -19.17 -0.29
N SER A 23 -10.80 -20.35 -0.15
CA SER A 23 -10.15 -21.64 -0.43
C SER A 23 -9.76 -21.81 -1.91
N VAL A 24 -10.47 -21.12 -2.81
CA VAL A 24 -10.18 -21.04 -4.24
C VAL A 24 -8.83 -20.38 -4.53
N PHE A 25 -8.33 -19.54 -3.61
CA PHE A 25 -7.05 -18.87 -3.71
C PHE A 25 -6.07 -19.45 -2.67
N PRO A 26 -5.07 -20.27 -3.08
CA PRO A 26 -4.14 -20.91 -2.15
C PRO A 26 -3.38 -19.93 -1.25
N THR A 27 -3.13 -18.71 -1.75
CA THR A 27 -2.52 -17.64 -0.97
C THR A 27 -3.12 -16.28 -1.35
N ALA A 28 -2.99 -15.29 -0.45
CA ALA A 28 -3.31 -13.90 -0.75
C ALA A 28 -2.62 -13.35 -2.01
N ALA A 29 -1.42 -13.85 -2.34
CA ALA A 29 -0.69 -13.46 -3.55
C ALA A 29 -1.42 -13.92 -4.83
N HIS A 30 -2.07 -15.09 -4.79
CA HIS A 30 -2.88 -15.57 -5.91
C HIS A 30 -4.10 -14.67 -6.13
N LEU A 31 -4.83 -14.30 -5.08
CA LEU A 31 -5.95 -13.36 -5.16
C LEU A 31 -5.49 -12.00 -5.73
N ALA A 32 -4.38 -11.46 -5.23
CA ALA A 32 -3.86 -10.18 -5.70
C ALA A 32 -3.37 -10.22 -7.16
N SER A 33 -2.77 -11.33 -7.59
CA SER A 33 -2.38 -11.54 -8.98
C SER A 33 -3.60 -11.65 -9.90
N TRP A 34 -4.64 -12.40 -9.49
CA TRP A 34 -5.89 -12.54 -10.22
C TRP A 34 -6.66 -11.21 -10.34
N ALA A 35 -6.68 -10.40 -9.27
CA ALA A 35 -7.27 -9.06 -9.29
C ALA A 35 -6.46 -8.04 -10.14
N GLY A 36 -5.24 -8.37 -10.56
CA GLY A 36 -4.39 -7.49 -11.37
C GLY A 36 -3.81 -6.30 -10.61
N VAL A 37 -3.57 -6.44 -9.30
CA VAL A 37 -2.96 -5.40 -8.43
C VAL A 37 -1.50 -5.69 -8.08
N VAL A 38 -0.86 -6.57 -8.85
CA VAL A 38 0.55 -6.94 -8.74
C VAL A 38 1.29 -6.45 -9.99
N PRO A 39 2.55 -6.00 -9.88
CA PRO A 39 3.36 -5.70 -11.06
C PRO A 39 3.45 -6.89 -12.01
N GLY A 40 3.41 -6.64 -13.31
CA GLY A 40 3.61 -7.67 -14.32
C GLY A 40 5.04 -8.19 -14.32
N CYS A 41 5.18 -9.47 -14.67
CA CYS A 41 6.46 -10.13 -14.94
C CYS A 41 6.64 -10.25 -16.45
N ASP A 42 7.12 -9.18 -17.09
CA ASP A 42 7.43 -9.15 -18.53
C ASP A 42 8.95 -9.14 -18.71
N GLU A 43 9.50 -10.34 -18.82
CA GLU A 43 10.93 -10.60 -19.00
C GLU A 43 11.17 -11.48 -20.22
N SER A 44 12.20 -11.13 -21.00
CA SER A 44 12.63 -11.92 -22.16
C SER A 44 14.14 -11.84 -22.27
N ALA A 45 14.79 -12.99 -22.44
CA ALA A 45 16.25 -13.09 -22.54
C ALA A 45 16.99 -12.35 -21.40
N GLY A 46 16.52 -12.46 -20.15
CA GLY A 46 17.13 -11.82 -18.98
C GLY A 46 16.90 -10.30 -18.87
N ARG A 47 16.06 -9.72 -19.73
CA ARG A 47 15.74 -8.28 -19.72
C ARG A 47 14.30 -8.05 -19.32
N VAL A 48 14.11 -7.27 -18.25
CA VAL A 48 12.79 -6.79 -17.82
C VAL A 48 12.33 -5.68 -18.76
N LYS A 49 11.23 -5.93 -19.49
CA LYS A 49 10.63 -4.98 -20.44
C LYS A 49 9.68 -4.02 -19.73
N SER A 50 8.74 -4.56 -18.95
CA SER A 50 7.70 -3.79 -18.29
C SER A 50 7.34 -4.35 -16.92
N GLY A 51 7.20 -3.47 -15.93
CA GLY A 51 6.64 -3.78 -14.61
C GLY A 51 5.19 -3.31 -14.44
N ALA A 52 4.51 -2.94 -15.52
CA ALA A 52 3.13 -2.46 -15.46
C ALA A 52 2.19 -3.55 -14.94
N THR A 53 1.17 -3.17 -14.17
CA THR A 53 0.17 -4.14 -13.69
C THR A 53 -0.55 -4.79 -14.86
N ARG A 54 -0.72 -6.11 -14.81
CA ARG A 54 -1.48 -6.85 -15.82
C ARG A 54 -2.98 -6.50 -15.75
N PRO A 55 -3.73 -6.67 -16.85
CA PRO A 55 -5.17 -6.72 -16.76
C PRO A 55 -5.58 -7.84 -15.80
N GLY A 56 -6.56 -7.56 -14.95
CA GLY A 56 -7.17 -8.50 -14.02
C GLY A 56 -8.67 -8.23 -13.97
N ASN A 57 -9.31 -8.61 -12.87
CA ASN A 57 -10.73 -8.30 -12.68
C ASN A 57 -10.98 -6.78 -12.63
N ARG A 58 -11.62 -6.24 -13.69
CA ARG A 58 -11.85 -4.79 -13.84
C ARG A 58 -12.79 -4.21 -12.78
N HIS A 59 -13.80 -4.98 -12.35
CA HIS A 59 -14.83 -4.53 -11.42
C HIS A 59 -14.26 -4.46 -10.01
N LEU A 60 -13.58 -5.53 -9.59
CA LEU A 60 -12.87 -5.56 -8.32
C LEU A 60 -11.77 -4.49 -8.25
N LYS A 61 -10.96 -4.34 -9.30
CA LYS A 61 -9.90 -3.33 -9.33
C LYS A 61 -10.44 -1.90 -9.27
N ALA A 62 -11.56 -1.61 -9.96
CA ALA A 62 -12.21 -0.30 -9.88
C ALA A 62 -12.72 -0.01 -8.45
N ALA A 63 -13.40 -0.97 -7.82
CA ALA A 63 -13.90 -0.84 -6.46
C ALA A 63 -12.75 -0.65 -5.45
N LEU A 64 -11.67 -1.43 -5.58
CA LEU A 64 -10.46 -1.29 -4.77
C LEU A 64 -9.78 0.07 -4.98
N GLY A 65 -9.76 0.60 -6.20
CA GLY A 65 -9.21 1.92 -6.48
C GLY A 65 -9.94 3.04 -5.71
N VAL A 66 -11.27 2.97 -5.63
CA VAL A 66 -12.07 3.90 -4.82
C VAL A 66 -11.76 3.74 -3.33
N ALA A 67 -11.69 2.51 -2.85
CA ALA A 67 -11.35 2.22 -1.45
C ALA A 67 -9.95 2.71 -1.07
N ALA A 68 -8.95 2.45 -1.93
CA ALA A 68 -7.57 2.86 -1.74
C ALA A 68 -7.41 4.38 -1.75
N LEU A 69 -8.11 5.09 -2.64
CA LEU A 69 -8.14 6.56 -2.65
C LEU A 69 -8.73 7.13 -1.35
N SER A 70 -9.82 6.54 -0.85
CA SER A 70 -10.43 6.92 0.42
C SER A 70 -9.50 6.66 1.60
N ALA A 71 -8.91 5.46 1.68
CA ALA A 71 -7.96 5.09 2.72
C ALA A 71 -6.69 5.95 2.72
N ALA A 72 -6.18 6.31 1.53
CA ALA A 72 -5.02 7.19 1.40
C ALA A 72 -5.24 8.59 2.00
N ARG A 73 -6.49 9.06 2.01
CA ARG A 73 -6.89 10.37 2.57
C ARG A 73 -7.21 10.30 4.07
N THR A 74 -7.46 9.12 4.61
CA THR A 74 -7.79 8.91 6.02
C THR A 74 -6.54 9.09 6.88
N LYS A 75 -6.52 10.06 7.79
CA LYS A 75 -5.36 10.35 8.63
C LYS A 75 -5.07 9.21 9.62
N ASP A 76 -3.82 9.12 10.04
CA ASP A 76 -3.36 8.24 11.13
C ASP A 76 -3.63 6.74 10.94
N THR A 77 -3.81 6.30 9.69
CA THR A 77 -3.92 4.88 9.32
C THR A 77 -2.64 4.37 8.69
N TYR A 78 -2.40 3.06 8.81
CA TYR A 78 -1.28 2.40 8.11
C TYR A 78 -1.30 2.65 6.59
N TYR A 79 -2.48 2.59 5.97
CA TYR A 79 -2.63 2.79 4.52
C TYR A 79 -2.23 4.20 4.08
N SER A 80 -2.58 5.23 4.86
CA SER A 80 -2.20 6.61 4.56
C SER A 80 -0.69 6.84 4.59
N ILE A 81 0.01 6.24 5.57
CA ILE A 81 1.46 6.34 5.68
C ILE A 81 2.14 5.55 4.57
N ARG A 82 1.61 4.36 4.23
CA ARG A 82 2.08 3.57 3.08
C ARG A 82 1.96 4.35 1.78
N TYR A 83 0.83 5.02 1.55
CA TYR A 83 0.63 5.89 0.39
C TYR A 83 1.69 6.99 0.34
N ARG A 84 1.80 7.82 1.40
CA ARG A 84 2.73 8.96 1.46
C ARG A 84 4.18 8.52 1.26
N ARG A 85 4.57 7.37 1.81
CA ARG A 85 5.92 6.82 1.67
C ARG A 85 6.27 6.45 0.23
N ILE A 86 5.32 5.93 -0.55
CA ILE A 86 5.54 5.52 -1.94
C ILE A 86 5.36 6.72 -2.89
N ALA A 87 4.29 7.49 -2.71
CA ALA A 87 3.97 8.66 -3.52
C ALA A 87 5.03 9.77 -3.38
N GLY A 88 5.65 9.91 -2.20
CA GLY A 88 6.73 10.87 -1.94
C GLY A 88 8.10 10.50 -2.53
N ARG A 89 8.24 9.36 -3.24
CA ARG A 89 9.49 9.00 -3.91
C ARG A 89 9.71 9.90 -5.13
N ARG A 90 10.97 10.29 -5.40
CA ARG A 90 11.41 11.06 -6.58
C ARG A 90 11.30 10.25 -7.90
N ARG A 91 10.14 9.67 -8.18
CA ARG A 91 9.76 9.16 -9.51
C ARG A 91 8.67 10.08 -10.05
N ALA A 92 9.00 11.37 -10.13
CA ALA A 92 8.10 12.45 -10.54
C ALA A 92 8.02 12.56 -12.08
N ALA A 93 8.02 11.44 -12.79
CA ALA A 93 7.58 11.45 -14.17
C ALA A 93 6.04 11.39 -14.15
N GLN A 94 5.40 12.33 -14.85
CA GLN A 94 3.98 12.25 -15.16
C GLN A 94 3.68 10.88 -15.78
N SER A 95 2.52 10.30 -15.50
CA SER A 95 2.11 9.08 -16.19
C SER A 95 2.10 9.32 -17.70
N ARG A 96 2.87 8.53 -18.46
CA ARG A 96 2.89 8.60 -19.94
C ARG A 96 1.53 8.23 -20.55
N ARG A 97 0.68 7.52 -19.80
CA ARG A 97 -0.56 6.93 -20.29
C ARG A 97 -1.79 7.80 -20.07
N ASP A 98 -1.76 8.71 -19.09
CA ASP A 98 -2.89 9.60 -18.77
C ASP A 98 -2.41 10.98 -18.35
N LYS A 99 -2.39 11.92 -19.30
CA LYS A 99 -2.20 13.36 -19.01
C LYS A 99 -3.41 13.95 -18.26
N THR A 100 -4.57 13.29 -18.32
CA THR A 100 -5.86 13.80 -17.84
C THR A 100 -6.09 13.61 -16.33
N ALA A 101 -5.38 12.67 -15.67
CA ALA A 101 -5.68 12.28 -14.29
C ALA A 101 -4.87 13.04 -13.21
N GLY A 102 -3.96 13.96 -13.58
CA GLY A 102 -3.18 14.77 -12.63
C GLY A 102 -2.26 14.01 -11.65
N MET A 103 -2.23 12.67 -11.69
CA MET A 103 -1.54 11.83 -10.71
C MET A 103 -0.17 11.36 -11.23
N SER A 104 0.86 11.46 -10.39
CA SER A 104 2.21 10.98 -10.70
C SER A 104 2.26 9.45 -10.80
N ILE A 105 3.25 8.91 -11.53
CA ILE A 105 3.49 7.45 -11.58
C ILE A 105 3.69 6.89 -10.16
N ALA A 106 4.41 7.62 -9.30
CA ALA A 106 4.59 7.23 -7.90
C ALA A 106 3.26 7.16 -7.12
N GLY A 107 2.32 8.08 -7.38
CA GLY A 107 0.98 8.06 -6.81
C GLY A 107 0.16 6.85 -7.28
N GLN A 108 0.22 6.51 -8.57
CA GLN A 108 -0.45 5.32 -9.11
C GLN A 108 0.11 4.03 -8.49
N ILE A 109 1.44 3.91 -8.38
CA ILE A 109 2.09 2.78 -7.71
C ILE A 109 1.70 2.73 -6.23
N ALA A 110 1.55 3.87 -5.57
CA ALA A 110 1.14 3.94 -4.18
C ALA A 110 -0.29 3.43 -3.98
N LEU A 111 -1.23 3.78 -4.87
CA LEU A 111 -2.60 3.25 -4.84
C LEU A 111 -2.62 1.75 -5.04
N VAL A 112 -1.99 1.25 -6.10
CA VAL A 112 -1.91 -0.21 -6.36
C VAL A 112 -1.28 -0.95 -5.17
N SER A 113 -0.31 -0.34 -4.48
CA SER A 113 0.28 -0.92 -3.27
C SER A 113 -0.69 -1.02 -2.11
N ILE A 114 -1.63 -0.08 -1.97
CA ILE A 114 -2.70 -0.14 -0.97
C ILE A 114 -3.72 -1.19 -1.39
N GLU A 115 -4.17 -1.20 -2.65
CA GLU A 115 -5.11 -2.20 -3.18
C GLU A 115 -4.61 -3.63 -2.91
N HIS A 116 -3.34 -3.90 -3.26
CA HIS A 116 -2.70 -5.18 -2.99
C HIS A 116 -2.72 -5.55 -1.50
N LYS A 117 -2.48 -4.56 -0.64
CA LYS A 117 -2.44 -4.80 0.81
C LYS A 117 -3.84 -5.00 1.39
N MET A 118 -4.84 -4.25 0.93
CA MET A 118 -6.25 -4.45 1.29
C MET A 118 -6.74 -5.84 0.90
N LEU A 119 -6.38 -6.34 -0.30
CA LEU A 119 -6.70 -7.71 -0.70
C LEU A 119 -6.02 -8.75 0.19
N THR A 120 -4.75 -8.52 0.52
CA THR A 120 -4.03 -9.40 1.43
C THR A 120 -4.68 -9.42 2.81
N ASP A 121 -5.12 -8.27 3.31
CA ASP A 121 -5.80 -8.16 4.60
C ASP A 121 -7.17 -8.84 4.54
N ALA A 122 -7.97 -8.62 3.49
CA ALA A 122 -9.26 -9.27 3.28
C ALA A 122 -9.16 -10.79 3.17
N TRP A 123 -8.17 -11.30 2.43
CA TRP A 123 -7.91 -12.74 2.33
C TRP A 123 -7.58 -13.33 3.71
N ASN A 124 -6.68 -12.69 4.47
CA ASN A 124 -6.33 -13.17 5.82
C ASN A 124 -7.51 -13.10 6.79
N MET A 125 -8.36 -12.07 6.69
CA MET A 125 -9.56 -11.96 7.52
C MET A 125 -10.55 -13.09 7.24
N LEU A 126 -10.81 -13.38 5.97
CA LEU A 126 -11.77 -14.41 5.56
C LEU A 126 -11.25 -15.82 5.81
N THR A 127 -9.95 -16.06 5.61
CA THR A 127 -9.33 -17.37 5.88
C THR A 127 -9.22 -17.67 7.38
N ASN A 128 -8.88 -16.67 8.20
CA ASN A 128 -8.64 -16.88 9.64
C ASN A 128 -9.85 -16.53 10.54
N GLY A 129 -10.92 -15.99 9.97
CA GLY A 129 -12.08 -15.48 10.74
C GLY A 129 -11.74 -14.29 11.65
N ALA A 130 -10.67 -13.56 11.37
CA ALA A 130 -10.18 -12.46 12.20
C ALA A 130 -10.60 -11.10 11.64
N PHE A 131 -10.75 -10.10 12.52
CA PHE A 131 -11.00 -8.73 12.09
C PHE A 131 -9.71 -8.00 11.71
N TYR A 132 -9.84 -7.01 10.82
CA TYR A 132 -8.74 -6.11 10.50
C TYR A 132 -8.29 -5.34 11.74
N ARG A 133 -6.99 -5.39 12.02
CA ARG A 133 -6.34 -4.60 13.05
C ARG A 133 -5.34 -3.67 12.37
N ASP A 134 -5.61 -2.37 12.41
CA ASP A 134 -4.72 -1.38 11.81
C ASP A 134 -3.35 -1.45 12.52
N PRO A 135 -2.25 -1.70 11.78
CA PRO A 135 -0.91 -1.66 12.35
C PRO A 135 -0.49 -0.28 12.88
N GLY A 136 -1.19 0.79 12.49
CA GLY A 136 -0.97 2.15 12.94
C GLY A 136 -0.05 2.97 12.04
N PRO A 137 0.00 4.30 12.24
CA PRO A 137 0.81 5.22 11.44
C PRO A 137 2.31 5.11 11.75
N ASP A 138 2.65 4.65 12.96
CA ASP A 138 4.01 4.44 13.44
C ASP A 138 4.65 3.16 12.92
N TYR A 139 3.91 2.31 12.18
CA TYR A 139 4.37 0.99 11.73
C TYR A 139 5.80 0.98 11.16
N TYR A 140 6.11 1.86 10.20
CA TYR A 140 7.43 1.86 9.58
C TYR A 140 8.53 2.38 10.53
N THR A 141 8.20 3.32 11.40
CA THR A 141 9.13 3.88 12.40
C THR A 141 9.46 2.81 13.45
N ARG A 142 8.45 2.10 13.95
CA ARG A 142 8.61 1.02 14.94
C ARG A 142 9.46 -0.14 14.44
N HIS A 143 9.30 -0.54 13.18
CA HIS A 143 10.04 -1.66 12.59
C HIS A 143 11.43 -1.26 12.06
N GLN A 144 11.69 0.02 11.80
CA GLN A 144 12.97 0.51 11.30
C GLN A 144 13.46 1.75 12.08
N PRO A 145 13.66 1.64 13.41
CA PRO A 145 13.98 2.79 14.26
C PRO A 145 15.31 3.44 13.88
N GLY A 146 16.31 2.66 13.45
CA GLY A 146 17.61 3.19 13.01
C GLY A 146 17.51 4.10 11.78
N LYS A 147 16.67 3.74 10.80
CA LYS A 147 16.45 4.58 9.59
C LYS A 147 15.67 5.84 9.92
N ALA A 148 14.69 5.73 10.82
CA ALA A 148 13.94 6.88 11.30
C ALA A 148 14.85 7.86 12.04
N LYS A 149 15.69 7.35 12.96
CA LYS A 149 16.72 8.12 13.69
C LYS A 149 17.66 8.84 12.72
N ALA A 150 18.27 8.13 11.77
CA ALA A 150 19.20 8.72 10.80
C ALA A 150 18.53 9.82 9.94
N ARG A 151 17.27 9.62 9.54
CA ARG A 151 16.51 10.63 8.80
C ARG A 151 16.24 11.88 9.65
N ALA A 152 15.89 11.71 10.92
CA ALA A 152 15.66 12.82 11.84
C ALA A 152 16.94 13.61 12.10
N ILE A 153 18.07 12.94 12.35
CA ILE A 153 19.39 13.58 12.49
C ILE A 153 19.70 14.41 11.24
N LYS A 154 19.63 13.81 10.05
CA LYS A 154 19.90 14.50 8.80
C LYS A 154 18.99 15.70 8.57
N GLN A 155 17.73 15.61 8.99
CA GLN A 155 16.78 16.71 8.88
C GLN A 155 17.15 17.86 9.81
N LEU A 156 17.53 17.58 11.06
CA LEU A 156 18.00 18.59 12.01
C LEU A 156 19.34 19.23 11.57
N GLU A 157 20.28 18.42 11.07
CA GLU A 157 21.54 18.92 10.50
C GLU A 157 21.29 19.82 9.30
N SER A 158 20.34 19.48 8.42
CA SER A 158 19.99 20.34 7.27
C SER A 158 19.35 21.68 7.66
N LEU A 159 18.83 21.79 8.88
CA LEU A 159 18.32 23.03 9.46
C LEU A 159 19.40 23.82 10.22
N GLY A 160 20.65 23.35 10.23
CA GLY A 160 21.79 24.01 10.86
C GLY A 160 22.06 23.61 12.30
N TYR A 161 21.37 22.59 12.83
CA TYR A 161 21.59 22.11 14.20
C TYR A 161 22.72 21.09 14.26
N LYS A 162 23.64 21.24 15.22
CA LYS A 162 24.55 20.16 15.61
C LYS A 162 23.79 19.19 16.51
N VAL A 163 23.60 17.95 16.04
CA VAL A 163 22.80 16.95 16.76
C VAL A 163 23.71 16.06 17.59
N THR A 164 23.55 16.10 18.92
CA THR A 164 24.13 15.13 19.84
C THR A 164 22.99 14.36 20.48
N LEU A 165 23.03 13.03 20.40
CA LEU A 165 21.98 12.17 20.95
C LEU A 165 22.52 11.43 22.15
N GLU A 166 21.96 11.71 23.32
CA GLU A 166 22.23 10.96 24.54
C GLU A 166 21.18 9.86 24.70
N PRO A 167 21.57 8.62 25.04
CA PRO A 167 20.59 7.58 25.36
C PRO A 167 19.80 8.00 26.61
N PRO A 168 18.51 7.66 26.71
CA PRO A 168 17.74 7.95 27.91
C PRO A 168 18.40 7.25 29.09
N THR A 169 18.75 8.00 30.13
CA THR A 169 19.20 7.46 31.42
C THR A 169 18.12 6.53 31.93
N GLN A 170 18.40 5.22 31.97
CA GLN A 170 17.52 4.27 32.63
C GLN A 170 17.46 4.63 34.11
N ALA A 171 16.32 5.16 34.55
CA ALA A 171 16.03 5.28 35.98
C ALA A 171 15.93 3.86 36.54
N ALA A 172 16.76 3.57 37.55
CA ALA A 172 16.84 2.30 38.26
C ALA A 172 15.60 2.05 39.13
#